data_AF-A0A0L9UIT4-F1
#
_entry.id   AF-A0A0L9UIT4-F1
#
_cell.length_a   1.000
_cell.length_b   1.000
_cell.length_c   1.000
_cell.angle_alpha   90.00
_cell.angle_beta   90.00
_cell.angle_gamma   90.00
#
_symmetry.space_group_name_H-M   'P 1'
#
loop_
_entity.id
_entity.type
_entity.pdbx_description
1 polymer ?
#
loop_
_entity_poly.entity_id
_entity_poly.type
_entity_poly.pdbx_seq_one_letter_code
_entity_poly.pdbx_strand_id
1 'polypeptide(L)'
;MRVVDVVGLDVQKLQPRYPLNSPLDLQSEFGNLIKSKGLTQVMLLGQKDVIMCSVLVSVTRNSTKFGKGWKEFCTEYGLKEGDVLLFEVNNLGNDIIVEVYINGCPCTLIHPISV
;
A
#
# COMPACT_ATOMS: atom_id res chain seq x y z
N MET A 1 16.99 10.46 -11.76
CA MET A 1 16.78 9.08 -12.26
C MET A 1 15.83 8.40 -11.28
N ARG A 2 14.53 8.28 -11.60
CA ARG A 2 13.63 7.45 -10.80
C ARG A 2 13.88 6.02 -11.26
N VAL A 3 14.42 5.18 -10.38
CA VAL A 3 14.71 3.75 -10.64
C VAL A 3 13.45 2.89 -10.48
N VAL A 4 12.31 3.55 -10.22
CA VAL A 4 11.02 2.92 -9.95
C VAL A 4 10.01 3.34 -11.02
N ASP A 5 9.36 2.34 -11.63
CA ASP A 5 8.27 2.56 -12.58
C ASP A 5 6.95 2.50 -11.81
N VAL A 6 6.26 3.63 -11.73
CA VAL A 6 4.92 3.72 -11.13
C VAL A 6 3.94 2.97 -12.01
N VAL A 7 3.29 1.94 -11.47
CA VAL A 7 2.35 1.07 -12.20
C VAL A 7 0.91 1.17 -11.71
N GLY A 8 0.66 1.82 -10.58
CA GLY A 8 -0.70 2.02 -10.10
C GLY A 8 -0.79 2.92 -8.88
N LEU A 9 -1.95 3.55 -8.72
CA LEU A 9 -2.30 4.40 -7.59
C LEU A 9 -3.66 3.97 -7.04
N ASP A 10 -3.81 3.93 -5.71
CA ASP A 10 -5.08 3.67 -5.03
C ASP A 10 -5.23 4.54 -3.79
N VAL A 11 -6.41 5.12 -3.58
CA VAL A 11 -6.71 5.94 -2.40
C VAL A 11 -7.72 5.23 -1.53
N GLN A 12 -7.35 4.97 -0.29
CA GLN A 12 -8.16 4.24 0.67
C GLN A 12 -8.31 5.03 1.97
N LYS A 13 -9.56 5.30 2.37
CA LYS A 13 -9.85 5.89 3.69
C LYS A 13 -10.11 4.78 4.71
N LEU A 14 -9.43 4.84 5.86
CA LEU A 14 -9.61 3.89 6.95
C LEU A 14 -10.94 4.16 7.66
N GLN A 15 -11.89 3.24 7.51
CA GLN A 15 -13.21 3.33 8.11
C GLN A 15 -13.25 2.67 9.50
N PRO A 16 -14.17 3.09 10.39
CA PRO A 16 -14.36 2.50 11.74
C PRO A 16 -14.56 0.98 11.74
N ARG A 17 -15.11 0.45 10.64
CA ARG A 17 -15.43 -0.97 10.46
C ARG A 17 -14.25 -1.85 10.09
N TYR A 18 -13.10 -1.27 9.73
CA TYR A 18 -11.89 -2.05 9.48
C TYR A 18 -11.01 -2.00 10.72
N PRO A 19 -11.07 -3.03 11.59
CA PRO A 19 -10.15 -3.09 12.71
C PRO A 19 -8.74 -3.11 12.13
N LEU A 20 -7.89 -2.19 12.57
CA LEU A 20 -6.46 -2.09 12.20
C LEU A 20 -5.68 -3.38 12.54
N ASN A 21 -6.30 -4.27 13.31
CA ASN A 21 -5.85 -5.62 13.64
C ASN A 21 -6.29 -6.71 12.64
N SER A 22 -6.88 -6.35 11.50
CA SER A 22 -7.33 -7.29 10.46
C SER A 22 -6.62 -7.03 9.12
N PRO A 23 -6.55 -8.03 8.23
CA PRO A 23 -6.04 -7.82 6.88
C PRO A 23 -6.80 -6.70 6.15
N LEU A 24 -6.09 -5.80 5.47
CA LEU A 24 -6.70 -4.72 4.70
C LEU A 24 -7.21 -5.24 3.36
N ASP A 25 -8.51 -5.09 3.09
CA ASP A 25 -9.06 -5.32 1.75
C ASP A 25 -8.57 -4.25 0.78
N LEU A 26 -8.07 -4.69 -0.37
CA LEU A 26 -7.67 -3.82 -1.47
C LEU A 26 -8.82 -3.61 -2.44
N GLN A 27 -8.88 -2.43 -3.06
CA GLN A 27 -9.79 -2.20 -4.17
C GLN A 27 -9.51 -3.17 -5.31
N SER A 28 -10.56 -3.59 -6.02
CA SER A 28 -10.51 -4.69 -6.99
C SER A 28 -9.42 -4.50 -8.06
N GLU A 29 -9.30 -3.29 -8.62
CA GLU A 29 -8.33 -2.99 -9.67
C GLU A 29 -6.89 -3.02 -9.15
N PHE A 30 -6.65 -2.36 -8.02
CA PHE A 30 -5.35 -2.34 -7.35
C PHE A 30 -4.92 -3.75 -6.86
N GLY A 31 -5.85 -4.47 -6.24
CA GLY A 31 -5.67 -5.84 -5.81
C GLY A 31 -5.42 -6.79 -6.98
N ASN A 32 -6.04 -6.56 -8.15
CA ASN A 32 -5.78 -7.32 -9.37
C ASN A 32 -4.42 -7.00 -9.97
N LEU A 33 -3.97 -5.75 -9.93
CA LEU A 33 -2.61 -5.37 -10.35
C LEU A 33 -1.57 -6.15 -9.55
N ILE A 34 -1.66 -6.14 -8.22
CA ILE A 34 -0.74 -6.90 -7.35
C ILE A 34 -0.87 -8.41 -7.60
N LYS A 35 -2.10 -8.93 -7.68
CA LYS A 35 -2.36 -10.35 -7.96
C LYS A 35 -1.79 -10.79 -9.31
N SER A 36 -1.85 -9.95 -10.34
CA SER A 36 -1.35 -10.27 -11.68
C SER A 36 0.16 -10.50 -11.71
N LYS A 37 0.90 -9.94 -10.74
CA LYS A 37 2.34 -10.14 -10.57
C LYS A 37 2.68 -11.47 -9.89
N GLY A 38 1.68 -12.22 -9.39
CA GLY A 38 1.89 -13.53 -8.77
C GLY A 38 2.60 -13.49 -7.42
N LEU A 39 2.65 -12.31 -6.78
CA LEU A 39 3.41 -12.11 -5.55
C LEU A 39 2.65 -12.59 -4.32
N THR A 40 3.40 -13.16 -3.39
CA THR A 40 2.91 -13.54 -2.05
C THR A 40 3.26 -12.50 -0.99
N GLN A 41 4.15 -11.55 -1.31
CA GLN A 41 4.57 -10.46 -0.43
C GLN A 41 4.84 -9.18 -1.22
N VAL A 42 4.71 -8.04 -0.54
CA VAL A 42 5.09 -6.70 -1.02
C VAL A 42 5.82 -5.94 0.08
N MET A 43 6.61 -4.94 -0.30
CA MET A 43 7.24 -4.01 0.64
C MET A 43 6.32 -2.81 0.85
N LEU A 44 5.81 -2.62 2.07
CA LEU A 44 5.11 -1.38 2.45
C LEU A 44 6.15 -0.36 2.89
N LEU A 45 6.43 0.62 2.03
CA LEU A 45 7.35 1.71 2.34
C LEU A 45 6.57 2.87 2.95
N GLY A 46 6.82 3.17 4.22
CA GLY A 46 6.37 4.42 4.83
C GLY A 46 7.50 5.43 4.92
N GLN A 47 7.30 6.53 5.67
CA GLN A 47 8.28 7.63 5.74
C GLN A 47 9.60 7.26 6.44
N LYS A 48 9.63 6.23 7.29
CA LYS A 48 10.77 5.94 8.18
C LYS A 48 11.39 4.57 7.94
N ASP A 49 10.57 3.60 7.56
CA ASP A 49 10.95 2.19 7.49
C ASP A 49 10.11 1.43 6.46
N VAL A 50 10.59 0.24 6.09
CA VAL A 50 9.94 -0.70 5.19
C VAL A 50 9.42 -1.90 5.98
N ILE A 51 8.16 -2.26 5.75
CA ILE A 51 7.55 -3.43 6.37
C ILE A 51 7.15 -4.44 5.31
N MET A 52 7.67 -5.67 5.43
CA MET A 52 7.28 -6.78 4.56
C MET A 52 5.85 -7.20 4.87
N CYS A 53 4.98 -7.15 3.87
CA CYS A 53 3.57 -7.49 4.02
C CYS A 53 3.17 -8.65 3.12
N SER A 54 2.50 -9.66 3.67
CA SER A 54 1.96 -10.77 2.89
C SER A 54 0.74 -10.33 2.08
N VAL A 55 0.63 -10.81 0.85
CA VAL A 55 -0.55 -10.65 0.01
C VAL A 55 -1.45 -11.88 0.15
N LEU A 56 -2.69 -11.68 0.59
CA LEU A 56 -3.68 -12.74 0.70
C LEU A 56 -4.65 -12.66 -0.48
N VAL A 57 -4.71 -13.71 -1.30
CA VAL A 57 -5.62 -13.77 -2.45
C VAL A 57 -6.73 -14.78 -2.18
N SER A 58 -7.98 -14.35 -2.31
CA SER A 58 -9.15 -15.23 -2.29
C SER A 58 -9.74 -15.31 -3.70
N VAL A 59 -9.64 -16.49 -4.32
CA VAL A 59 -10.24 -16.77 -5.62
C VAL A 59 -11.76 -16.75 -5.53
N THR A 60 -12.33 -17.39 -4.51
CA THR A 60 -13.78 -17.50 -4.32
C THR A 60 -14.47 -16.16 -4.09
N ARG A 61 -13.83 -15.26 -3.32
CA ARG A 61 -14.36 -13.91 -3.06
C ARG A 61 -13.85 -12.85 -4.05
N ASN A 62 -13.03 -13.26 -5.02
CA ASN A 62 -12.29 -12.38 -5.92
C ASN A 62 -11.72 -11.14 -5.21
N SER A 63 -11.00 -11.35 -4.10
CA SER A 63 -10.46 -10.27 -3.27
C SER A 63 -8.97 -10.49 -3.00
N THR A 64 -8.24 -9.39 -2.90
CA THR A 64 -6.83 -9.34 -2.48
C THR A 64 -6.74 -8.51 -1.21
N LYS A 65 -5.92 -8.95 -0.25
CA LYS A 65 -5.72 -8.24 1.02
C LYS A 65 -4.26 -8.11 1.38
N PHE A 66 -3.90 -7.03 2.08
CA PHE A 66 -2.65 -6.98 2.86
C PHE A 66 -2.85 -7.71 4.18
N GLY A 67 -2.06 -8.74 4.41
CA GLY A 67 -2.17 -9.66 5.55
C GLY A 67 -1.17 -9.36 6.67
N LYS A 68 -0.34 -10.36 7.03
CA LYS A 68 0.75 -10.18 8.00
C LYS A 68 1.64 -9.02 7.53
N GLY A 69 2.09 -8.18 8.46
CA GLY A 69 2.82 -6.93 8.17
C GLY A 69 1.91 -5.69 8.08
N TRP A 70 0.64 -5.83 7.69
CA TRP A 70 -0.28 -4.68 7.66
C TRP A 70 -0.54 -4.12 9.06
N LYS A 71 -0.83 -4.98 10.04
CA LYS A 71 -1.03 -4.57 11.44
C LYS A 71 0.21 -3.89 12.03
N GLU A 72 1.39 -4.41 11.69
CA GLU A 72 2.66 -3.86 12.13
C GLU A 72 2.85 -2.46 11.55
N PHE A 73 2.58 -2.30 10.25
CA PHE A 73 2.58 -1.00 9.58
C PHE A 73 1.61 0.00 10.24
N CYS A 74 0.38 -0.41 10.51
CA CYS A 74 -0.58 0.43 11.24
C CYS A 74 -0.06 0.88 12.60
N THR A 75 0.62 -0.01 13.33
CA THR A 75 1.13 0.26 14.68
C THR A 75 2.33 1.21 14.63
N GLU A 76 3.30 0.93 13.76
CA GLU A 76 4.52 1.72 13.61
C GLU A 76 4.23 3.16 13.19
N TYR A 77 3.26 3.34 12.29
CA TYR A 77 2.89 4.66 11.77
C TYR A 77 1.71 5.30 12.49
N GLY A 78 1.19 4.68 13.56
CA GLY A 78 0.11 5.23 14.39
C GLY A 78 -1.18 5.49 13.62
N LEU A 79 -1.50 4.64 12.64
CA LEU A 79 -2.70 4.77 11.82
C LEU A 79 -3.96 4.67 12.68
N LYS A 80 -4.94 5.51 12.37
CA LYS A 80 -6.23 5.57 13.07
C LYS A 80 -7.38 5.71 12.09
N GLU A 81 -8.58 5.50 12.63
CA GLU A 81 -9.81 5.75 11.90
C GLU A 81 -9.83 7.18 11.32
N GLY A 82 -10.28 7.29 10.08
CA GLY A 82 -10.39 8.56 9.37
C GLY A 82 -9.15 8.92 8.56
N ASP A 83 -8.00 8.27 8.82
CA ASP A 83 -6.80 8.48 8.01
C ASP A 83 -7.05 8.08 6.56
N VAL A 84 -6.48 8.87 5.64
CA VAL A 84 -6.53 8.62 4.20
C VAL A 84 -5.16 8.13 3.76
N LEU A 85 -5.13 6.98 3.10
CA LEU A 85 -3.93 6.38 2.57
C LEU A 85 -3.94 6.50 1.05
N LEU A 86 -2.84 6.95 0.48
CA LEU A 86 -2.55 6.75 -0.93
C LEU A 86 -1.49 5.66 -1.04
N PHE A 87 -1.81 4.61 -1.78
CA PHE A 87 -0.92 3.54 -2.16
C PHE A 87 -0.39 3.78 -3.56
N GLU A 88 0.92 3.75 -3.72
CA GLU A 88 1.59 3.82 -5.01
C GLU A 88 2.38 2.55 -5.24
N VAL A 89 2.04 1.81 -6.30
CA VAL A 89 2.73 0.57 -6.65
C VAL A 89 3.83 0.90 -7.64
N ASN A 90 5.04 0.47 -7.30
CA ASN A 90 6.25 0.68 -8.03
C ASN A 90 6.94 -0.67 -8.32
N ASN A 91 7.44 -0.85 -9.54
CA ASN A 91 8.38 -1.94 -9.81
C ASN A 91 9.78 -1.53 -9.39
N LEU A 92 10.48 -2.39 -8.64
CA LEU A 92 11.91 -2.30 -8.42
C LEU A 92 12.55 -3.62 -8.89
N GLY A 93 12.95 -3.66 -10.16
CA GLY A 93 13.40 -4.92 -10.78
C GLY A 93 12.27 -5.95 -10.80
N ASN A 94 12.46 -7.07 -10.09
CA ASN A 94 11.45 -8.12 -9.96
C ASN A 94 10.55 -7.95 -8.72
N ASP A 95 10.87 -7.00 -7.84
CA ASP A 95 10.13 -6.74 -6.61
C ASP A 95 9.06 -5.67 -6.83
N ILE A 96 8.03 -5.71 -5.99
CA ILE A 96 7.00 -4.68 -5.92
C ILE A 96 7.10 -3.95 -4.59
N ILE A 97 7.22 -2.63 -4.70
CA ILE A 97 7.17 -1.71 -3.59
C ILE A 97 5.81 -1.01 -3.63
N VAL A 98 5.14 -0.98 -2.49
CA VAL A 98 3.94 -0.18 -2.27
C VAL A 98 4.33 0.95 -1.34
N GLU A 99 4.49 2.14 -1.90
CA GLU A 99 4.69 3.34 -1.11
C GLU A 99 3.36 3.79 -0.52
N VAL A 100 3.35 4.09 0.78
CA VAL A 100 2.15 4.44 1.52
C VAL A 100 2.26 5.86 2.04
N TYR A 101 1.38 6.72 1.55
CA TYR A 101 1.28 8.12 1.94
C TYR A 101 0.09 8.31 2.87
N ILE A 102 0.35 8.75 4.10
CA ILE A 102 -0.64 8.86 5.16
C ILE A 102 -1.10 10.31 5.28
N ASN A 103 -2.41 10.55 5.15
CA ASN A 103 -3.06 11.87 5.16
C ASN A 103 -2.44 12.89 4.18
N GLY A 104 -1.67 12.40 3.21
CA GLY A 104 -0.91 13.19 2.26
C GLY A 104 -1.53 13.15 0.87
N CYS A 105 -1.27 14.20 0.11
CA CYS A 105 -1.52 14.25 -1.31
C CYS A 105 -0.23 13.91 -2.08
N PRO A 106 -0.28 13.23 -3.24
CA PRO A 106 0.92 13.02 -4.05
C PRO A 106 1.55 14.36 -4.50
N CYS A 107 0.75 15.43 -4.54
CA CYS A 107 1.18 16.79 -4.86
C CYS A 107 2.12 17.44 -3.82
N THR A 108 2.19 16.97 -2.56
CA THR A 108 3.18 17.49 -1.59
C THR A 108 4.56 16.86 -1.73
N LEU A 109 4.69 15.77 -2.50
CA LEU A 109 5.96 15.09 -2.81
C LEU A 109 6.49 15.44 -4.20
N ILE A 110 5.64 16.06 -5.03
CA ILE A 110 6.06 16.82 -6.21
C ILE A 110 6.07 18.31 -5.83
N HIS A 111 6.84 18.69 -4.80
CA HIS A 111 7.44 20.01 -4.88
C HIS A 111 8.53 19.88 -5.95
N PRO A 112 8.54 20.72 -7.01
CA PRO A 112 9.77 20.98 -7.72
C PRO A 112 10.79 21.35 -6.66
N ILE A 113 12.00 20.80 -6.76
CA ILE A 113 13.12 21.36 -6.03
C ILE A 113 13.11 22.85 -6.36
N SER A 114 12.76 23.68 -5.39
CA SER A 114 12.94 25.12 -5.48
C SER A 114 14.44 25.37 -5.54
N VAL A 115 14.96 25.60 -6.75
CA VAL A 115 16.09 26.49 -7.05
C VAL A 115 15.89 27.10 -8.42
#